data_AF-A0AAW7YJH8-F1
#
_entry.id   AF-A0AAW7YJH8-F1
#
_cell.length_a   1.000
_cell.length_b   1.000
_cell.length_c   1.000
_cell.angle_alpha   90.00
_cell.angle_beta   90.00
_cell.angle_gamma   90.00
#
_symmetry.space_group_name_H-M   'P 1'
#
loop_
_entity.id
_entity.type
_entity.pdbx_description
1 polymer ?
#
loop_
_entity_poly.entity_id
_entity_poly.type
_entity_poly.pdbx_seq_one_letter_code
_entity_poly.pdbx_strand_id
1 'polypeptide(L)' 'MTALILSVIIILLIYISPLVLHRFKTKKVNLSYISKDGLKLSTTLFLKKDDPLWEAVKLHREDIDVK' A
#
# COMPACT_ATOMS: atom_id res chain seq x y z
N MET A 1 26.97 -22.65 21.78
CA MET A 1 26.08 -21.49 22.04
C MET A 1 25.86 -20.65 20.79
N THR A 2 26.92 -20.21 20.11
CA THR A 2 26.85 -19.39 18.89
C THR A 2 26.05 -20.01 17.73
N ALA A 3 26.21 -21.32 17.48
CA ALA A 3 25.47 -22.02 16.43
C ALA A 3 23.95 -22.08 16.66
N LEU A 4 23.54 -22.17 17.93
CA LEU A 4 22.12 -22.21 18.34
C LEU A 4 21.49 -20.82 18.19
N ILE A 5 22.25 -19.76 18.49
CA ILE A 5 21.83 -18.38 18.28
C ILE A 5 21.67 -18.09 16.78
N LEU A 6 22.60 -18.58 15.94
CA LEU A 6 22.52 -18.40 14.49
C LEU A 6 21.29 -19.09 13.88
N SER A 7 20.95 -20.30 14.31
CA SER A 7 19.77 -21.01 13.77
C SER A 7 18.47 -20.27 14.08
N VAL A 8 18.34 -19.73 15.30
CA VAL A 8 17.17 -18.94 15.72
C VAL A 8 17.02 -17.68 14.88
N ILE A 9 18.12 -16.97 14.59
CA ILE A 9 18.11 -15.77 13.75
C ILE A 9 17.65 -16.09 12.31
N ILE A 10 18.13 -17.20 11.73
CA ILE A 10 17.74 -17.60 10.37
C ILE A 10 16.24 -17.90 10.30
N ILE A 11 15.69 -18.61 11.29
CA ILE A 11 14.27 -18.94 11.36
C ILE A 11 13.43 -17.66 11.48
N LEU A 12 13.86 -16.70 12.30
CA LEU A 12 13.22 -15.39 12.45
C LEU A 12 13.20 -14.62 11.13
N LEU A 13 14.31 -14.60 10.38
CA LEU A 13 14.39 -13.91 9.09
C LEU A 13 13.46 -14.56 8.05
N ILE A 14 13.38 -15.88 7.99
CA ILE A 14 12.45 -16.59 7.09
C ILE A 14 11.00 -16.20 7.43
N TYR A 15 10.66 -16.13 8.71
CA TYR A 15 9.30 -15.81 9.15
C TYR A 15 8.92 -14.34 8.94
N ILE A 16 9.88 -13.42 9.09
CA ILE A 16 9.66 -11.97 8.91
C ILE A 16 9.71 -11.56 7.43
N SER A 17 10.47 -12.28 6.60
CA SER A 17 10.61 -12.03 5.16
C SER A 17 9.28 -11.81 4.42
N PRO A 18 8.24 -12.66 4.54
CA PRO A 18 6.97 -12.45 3.84
C PRO A 18 6.25 -11.16 4.23
N LEU A 19 6.32 -10.74 5.50
CA LEU A 19 5.73 -9.48 5.94
C LEU A 19 6.46 -8.27 5.34
N VAL A 20 7.79 -8.33 5.29
CA VAL A 20 8.62 -7.29 4.71
C VAL A 20 8.35 -7.19 3.21
N LEU A 21 8.34 -8.31 2.50
CA LEU A 21 7.99 -8.38 1.08
C LEU A 21 6.58 -7.85 0.79
N HIS A 22 5.60 -8.19 1.63
CA HIS A 22 4.23 -7.68 1.49
C HIS A 22 4.19 -6.15 1.62
N ARG A 23 4.91 -5.60 2.61
CA ARG A 23 4.98 -4.15 2.84
C ARG A 23 5.69 -3.40 1.70
N PHE A 24 6.71 -4.00 1.09
CA PHE A 24 7.37 -3.41 -0.09
C PHE A 24 6.53 -3.49 -1.37
N LYS A 25 5.60 -4.45 -1.47
CA LYS A 25 4.68 -4.56 -2.62
C LYS A 25 3.60 -3.48 -2.62
N THR A 26 3.24 -2.94 -1.46
CA THR A 26 2.24 -1.87 -1.32
C THR A 26 2.89 -0.49 -1.36
N LYS A 27 2.53 0.34 -2.34
CA LYS A 27 2.91 1.75 -2.43
C LYS A 27 1.79 2.64 -1.89
N LYS A 28 2.16 3.59 -1.05
CA LYS A 28 1.26 4.67 -0.60
C LYS A 28 1.17 5.72 -1.71
N VAL A 29 -0.04 5.95 -2.22
CA VAL A 29 -0.34 6.94 -3.26
C VAL A 29 -1.32 7.96 -2.69
N ASN A 30 -1.02 9.24 -2.85
CA ASN A 30 -1.91 10.33 -2.45
C ASN A 30 -2.60 10.89 -3.70
N LEU A 31 -3.92 10.80 -3.75
CA LEU A 31 -4.74 11.34 -4.83
C LEU A 31 -5.35 12.65 -4.35
N SER A 32 -5.15 13.71 -5.11
CA SER A 32 -5.76 15.02 -4.85
C SER A 32 -6.64 15.39 -6.03
N TYR A 33 -7.95 15.46 -5.80
CA TYR A 33 -8.94 15.93 -6.76
C TYR A 33 -9.15 17.43 -6.56
N ILE A 34 -9.17 18.18 -7.66
CA ILE A 34 -9.47 19.61 -7.66
C ILE A 34 -10.72 19.78 -8.51
N SER A 35 -11.84 20.14 -7.88
CA SER A 35 -13.08 20.49 -8.59
C SER A 35 -12.91 21.81 -9.36
N LYS A 36 -13.73 22.01 -10.39
CA LYS A 36 -13.82 23.29 -11.12
C LYS A 36 -14.20 24.46 -10.21
N ASP A 37 -14.85 24.18 -9.09
CA ASP A 37 -15.22 25.15 -8.05
C ASP A 37 -14.07 25.47 -7.07
N GLY A 38 -12.88 24.91 -7.30
CA GLY A 38 -11.69 25.12 -6.45
C GLY A 38 -11.65 24.25 -5.18
N LEU A 39 -12.68 23.44 -4.94
CA LEU A 39 -12.69 22.47 -3.83
C LEU A 39 -11.64 21.38 -4.04
N LYS A 40 -10.79 21.16 -3.03
CA LYS A 40 -9.73 20.14 -3.03
C LYS A 40 -10.09 19.00 -2.10
N LEU A 41 -10.12 17.78 -2.63
CA LEU A 41 -10.29 16.54 -1.88
C LEU A 41 -9.03 15.70 -2.00
N SER A 42 -8.32 15.53 -0.90
CA SER A 42 -7.13 14.68 -0.82
C SER A 42 -7.47 13.37 -0.11
N THR A 43 -7.12 12.25 -0.74
CA THR A 43 -7.34 10.90 -0.21
C THR A 43 -6.08 10.08 -0.40
N THR A 44 -5.78 9.23 0.56
CA THR A 44 -4.59 8.36 0.52
C THR A 44 -5.01 6.93 0.25
N LEU A 45 -4.56 6.38 -0.88
CA LEU A 45 -4.77 4.98 -1.25
C LEU A 45 -3.47 4.17 -1.08
N PHE A 46 -3.62 2.91 -0.71
CA PHE A 46 -2.53 1.94 -0.65
C PHE A 46 -2.69 0.96 -1.82
N LEU A 47 -1.87 1.12 -2.85
CA LEU A 47 -1.96 0.35 -4.09
C LEU A 47 -0.83 -0.67 -4.15
N LYS A 48 -1.09 -1.87 -4.68
CA LYS A 48 0.01 -2.78 -5.02
C LYS A 48 0.75 -2.23 -6.24
N LYS A 49 2.03 -2.58 -6.36
CA LYS A 49 2.90 -2.11 -7.45
C LYS A 49 2.32 -2.33 -8.85
N ASP A 50 1.56 -3.42 -9.03
CA ASP A 50 1.02 -3.85 -10.32
C ASP A 50 -0.47 -3.47 -10.48
N ASP A 51 -1.09 -2.85 -9.47
CA ASP A 51 -2.48 -2.41 -9.57
C ASP A 51 -2.55 -1.18 -10.50
N PRO A 52 -3.42 -1.18 -11.52
CA PRO A 52 -3.59 -0.04 -12.41
C PRO A 52 -4.15 1.16 -11.62
N LEU A 53 -3.37 2.25 -11.60
CA LEU A 53 -3.71 3.49 -10.90
C LEU A 53 -5.12 3.99 -11.25
N TRP A 54 -5.51 3.81 -12.52
CA TRP A 54 -6.80 4.26 -13.05
C TRP A 54 -8.00 3.50 -12.48
N GLU A 55 -7.84 2.22 -12.15
CA GLU A 55 -8.90 1.39 -11.57
C GLU A 55 -9.18 1.79 -10.12
N ALA A 56 -8.13 2.12 -9.37
CA ALA A 56 -8.23 2.66 -8.02
C ALA A 56 -8.87 4.05 -7.97
N VAL A 57 -8.52 4.90 -8.94
CA VAL A 57 -9.15 6.22 -9.14
C VAL A 57 -10.63 6.06 -9.47
N LYS A 58 -10.99 5.10 -10.34
CA LYS A 58 -12.38 4.85 -10.75
C LYS A 58 -13.25 4.36 -9.60
N LEU A 59 -12.79 3.34 -8.86
CA LEU A 59 -13.49 2.81 -7.67
C LEU A 59 -13.79 3.93 -6.67
N HIS A 60 -12.80 4.79 -6.42
CA HIS A 60 -12.96 5.86 -5.44
C HIS A 60 -13.81 7.03 -5.95
N ARG A 61 -13.83 7.27 -7.26
CA ARG A 61 -14.72 8.27 -7.87
C ARG A 61 -16.18 7.83 -7.79
N GLU A 62 -16.47 6.54 -7.99
CA GLU A 62 -17.82 5.99 -7.85
C GLU A 62 -18.34 6.15 -6.41
N ASP A 63 -17.50 5.93 -5.39
CA ASP A 63 -17.87 6.17 -3.97
C ASP A 63 -18.21 7.64 -3.66
N ILE A 64 -17.63 8.60 -4.40
CA ILE A 64 -17.88 10.04 -4.21
C ILE A 64 -19.14 10.49 -4.97
N ASP A 65 -19.46 9.88 -6.11
CA ASP A 65 -20.62 10.24 -6.94
C ASP A 65 -21.94 9.62 -6.40
N VAL A 66 -21.83 8.59 -5.55
CA VAL A 66 -22.98 7.89 -4.94
C VAL A 66 -23.43 8.53 -3.62
N LYS A 67 -22.69 9.52 -3.09
CA LYS A 67 -22.95 10.14 -1.78
C LYS A 67 -23.30 11.62 -1.88
#